data_AF-A0A6L8EMW1-F1
#
_entry.id   AF-A0A6L8EMW1-F1
#
_cell.length_a   1.000
_cell.length_b   1.000
_cell.length_c   1.000
_cell.angle_alpha   90.00
_cell.angle_beta   90.00
_cell.angle_gamma   90.00
#
_symmetry.space_group_name_H-M   'P 1'
#
loop_
_entity.id
_entity.type
_entity.pdbx_description
1 polymer ?
#
loop_
_entity_poly.entity_id
_entity_poly.type
_entity_poly.pdbx_seq_one_letter_code
_entity_poly.pdbx_strand_id
1 'polypeptide(L)'
;MNPRSRDHNCNTVPEFISESAAGSRISLVRKYLAVVIIVLVGGYAVGQYLAVGKAVSVVFDISIPAAVIISGVVILAYSAKGGLESSIPTQFFQALIMLITTLGMLSVAIWLGGGPSELMDFLRSTHPELLSFKVGQSWWLSLLFFAGFSGAAFAFNMGTPNLLVRIMAARSPEEAVKSRWVYMGFMQATWLSMSLFGLLMNVFFPDIADPEQALPVFSQEYLHPVISGAVMAGIFASVASTLDGQVLVVSSSFAVDVSPGFYQRMTRRFGLRYQSMVTIFVSCAVGAVAILLKDSTNVFDVIVISASAMGGTVGVAFFITLMRWRTSVPALLTGLVAAILTALAWRHYGLSQYILEAAPSFIAGLITHQFIIKSVRSD
;
A
#
# COMPACT_ATOMS: atom_id res chain seq x y z
N MET A 1 -13.54 17.80 -8.37
CA MET A 1 -12.17 18.17 -7.95
C MET A 1 -12.28 19.34 -6.97
N ASN A 2 -11.51 19.39 -5.88
CA ASN A 2 -11.51 20.54 -4.95
C ASN A 2 -10.59 21.63 -5.55
N PRO A 3 -11.08 22.87 -5.80
CA PRO A 3 -10.32 23.97 -6.42
C PRO A 3 -8.94 24.22 -5.77
N ARG A 4 -8.82 24.00 -4.46
CA ARG A 4 -7.62 24.29 -3.67
C ARG A 4 -6.31 23.60 -4.09
N SER A 5 -6.36 22.39 -4.67
CA SER A 5 -5.11 21.72 -5.08
C SER A 5 -4.42 22.44 -6.25
N ARG A 6 -5.22 23.04 -7.16
CA ARG A 6 -4.71 23.86 -8.27
C ARG A 6 -4.33 25.26 -7.79
N ASP A 7 -5.10 25.82 -6.85
CA ASP A 7 -4.90 27.20 -6.39
C ASP A 7 -3.66 27.36 -5.48
N HIS A 8 -3.21 26.30 -4.79
CA HIS A 8 -2.11 26.38 -3.80
C HIS A 8 -0.78 25.74 -4.25
N ASN A 9 -0.69 25.19 -5.47
CA ASN A 9 0.54 24.59 -6.03
C ASN A 9 1.23 23.58 -5.09
N CYS A 10 0.43 22.81 -4.35
CA CYS A 10 0.93 21.86 -3.35
C CYS A 10 1.51 20.61 -4.02
N ASN A 11 2.71 20.21 -3.61
CA ASN A 11 3.41 19.08 -4.21
C ASN A 11 3.34 17.80 -3.37
N THR A 12 2.90 17.90 -2.11
CA THR A 12 2.76 16.77 -1.18
C THR A 12 1.40 16.76 -0.46
N VAL A 13 0.97 15.59 0.00
CA VAL A 13 -0.27 15.43 0.78
C VAL A 13 -0.22 16.17 2.13
N PRO A 14 0.89 16.11 2.91
CA PRO A 14 1.03 16.93 4.12
C PRO A 14 0.85 18.42 3.87
N GLU A 15 1.44 18.93 2.79
CA GLU A 15 1.32 20.33 2.39
C GLU A 15 -0.14 20.70 2.11
N PHE A 16 -0.82 19.94 1.23
CA PHE A 16 -2.23 20.13 0.90
C PHE A 16 -3.16 20.12 2.13
N ILE A 17 -2.98 19.14 3.02
CA ILE A 17 -3.78 19.03 4.23
C ILE A 17 -3.48 20.20 5.17
N SER A 18 -2.20 20.55 5.37
CA SER A 18 -1.81 21.61 6.29
C SER A 18 -2.32 22.99 5.85
N GLU A 19 -2.25 23.32 4.57
CA GLU A 19 -2.78 24.54 3.96
C GLU A 19 -4.31 24.61 4.06
N SER A 20 -4.98 23.46 4.01
CA SER A 20 -6.44 23.40 4.10
C SER A 20 -6.97 23.39 5.54
N ALA A 21 -6.15 22.95 6.50
CA ALA A 21 -6.56 22.61 7.86
C ALA A 21 -6.04 23.56 8.95
N ALA A 22 -5.16 24.53 8.67
CA ALA A 22 -4.57 25.31 9.75
C ALA A 22 -4.29 26.78 9.39
N GLY A 23 -4.60 27.68 10.32
CA GLY A 23 -4.05 29.03 10.40
C GLY A 23 -2.60 29.02 10.92
N SER A 24 -2.24 29.86 11.89
CA SER A 24 -0.85 30.16 12.32
C SER A 24 0.08 28.99 12.76
N ARG A 25 -0.37 27.72 12.77
CA ARG A 25 0.42 26.53 13.16
C ARG A 25 0.53 25.42 12.08
N ILE A 26 0.41 25.79 10.79
CA ILE A 26 0.57 24.91 9.61
C ILE A 26 1.81 24.00 9.70
N SER A 27 2.94 24.53 10.18
CA SER A 27 4.22 23.82 10.21
C SER A 27 4.25 22.59 11.12
N LEU A 28 3.46 22.56 12.19
CA LEU A 28 3.45 21.45 13.15
C LEU A 28 2.65 20.26 12.61
N VAL A 29 1.47 20.52 12.02
CA VAL A 29 0.64 19.50 11.36
C VAL A 29 1.41 18.88 10.19
N ARG A 30 2.05 19.72 9.37
CA ARG A 30 2.86 19.26 8.23
C ARG A 30 3.97 18.30 8.68
N LYS A 31 4.74 18.65 9.71
CA LYS A 31 5.82 17.80 10.24
C LYS A 31 5.28 16.49 10.82
N TYR A 32 4.19 16.54 11.58
CA TYR A 32 3.60 15.33 12.16
C TYR A 32 3.15 14.36 11.06
N LEU A 33 2.39 14.85 10.07
CA LEU A 33 1.96 14.03 8.93
C LEU A 33 3.14 13.50 8.13
N ALA A 34 4.20 14.28 7.95
CA ALA A 34 5.42 13.82 7.28
C ALA A 34 6.06 12.64 8.01
N VAL A 35 6.21 12.72 9.34
CA VAL A 35 6.77 11.62 10.15
C VAL A 35 5.87 10.38 10.07
N VAL A 36 4.56 10.55 10.19
CA VAL A 36 3.60 9.45 10.08
C VAL A 36 3.67 8.79 8.69
N ILE A 37 3.73 9.58 7.62
CA ILE A 37 3.88 9.06 6.26
C ILE A 37 5.21 8.30 6.10
N ILE A 38 6.32 8.86 6.60
CA ILE A 38 7.64 8.20 6.53
C ILE A 38 7.60 6.83 7.22
N VAL A 39 7.00 6.75 8.40
CA VAL A 39 6.91 5.48 9.15
C VAL A 39 5.96 4.49 8.46
N LEU A 40 4.75 4.92 8.10
CA LEU A 40 3.72 4.01 7.60
C LEU A 40 3.93 3.62 6.13
N VAL A 41 4.24 4.58 5.26
CA VAL A 41 4.58 4.27 3.86
C VAL A 41 5.94 3.59 3.78
N GLY A 42 6.88 3.92 4.67
CA GLY A 42 8.14 3.20 4.82
C GLY A 42 7.96 1.76 5.26
N GLY A 43 7.08 1.49 6.23
CA GLY A 43 6.70 0.14 6.64
C GLY A 43 6.07 -0.67 5.51
N TYR A 44 5.21 -0.04 4.70
CA TYR A 44 4.69 -0.68 3.49
C TYR A 44 5.84 -1.00 2.52
N ALA A 45 6.74 -0.06 2.26
CA ALA A 45 7.89 -0.26 1.38
C ALA A 45 8.82 -1.37 1.87
N VAL A 46 8.96 -1.56 3.18
CA VAL A 46 9.66 -2.70 3.78
C VAL A 46 9.01 -4.01 3.35
N GLY A 47 7.68 -4.12 3.47
CA GLY A 47 6.94 -5.29 3.00
C GLY A 47 7.14 -5.56 1.50
N GLN A 48 7.16 -4.52 0.67
CA GLN A 48 7.46 -4.65 -0.75
C GLN A 48 8.87 -5.22 -1.01
N TYR A 49 9.90 -4.72 -0.32
CA TYR A 49 11.25 -5.28 -0.43
C TYR A 49 11.32 -6.75 -0.02
N LEU A 50 10.64 -7.13 1.06
CA LEU A 50 10.55 -8.52 1.48
C LEU A 50 9.84 -9.40 0.44
N ALA A 51 8.75 -8.91 -0.16
CA ALA A 51 8.00 -9.63 -1.20
C ALA A 51 8.90 -10.01 -2.39
N VAL A 52 9.58 -9.01 -2.97
CA VAL A 52 10.49 -9.26 -4.11
C VAL A 52 11.72 -10.06 -3.68
N GLY A 53 12.23 -9.83 -2.47
CA GLY A 53 13.34 -10.58 -1.91
C GLY A 53 13.05 -12.08 -1.82
N LYS A 54 11.87 -12.46 -1.30
CA LYS A 54 11.44 -13.87 -1.25
C LYS A 54 11.25 -14.45 -2.64
N ALA A 55 10.57 -13.75 -3.54
CA ALA A 55 10.33 -14.22 -4.90
C ALA A 55 11.63 -14.48 -5.67
N VAL A 56 12.56 -13.52 -5.64
CA VAL A 56 13.86 -13.62 -6.32
C VAL A 56 14.75 -14.67 -5.64
N SER A 57 14.71 -14.77 -4.30
CA SER A 57 15.44 -15.80 -3.55
C SER A 57 15.06 -17.21 -4.00
N VAL A 58 13.75 -17.48 -4.18
CA VAL A 58 13.24 -18.77 -4.62
C VAL A 58 13.70 -19.10 -6.04
N VAL A 59 13.68 -18.14 -6.98
CA VAL A 59 14.04 -18.40 -8.39
C VAL A 59 15.53 -18.51 -8.67
N PHE A 60 16.34 -17.69 -8.01
CA PHE A 60 17.78 -17.70 -8.24
C PHE A 60 18.55 -18.54 -7.24
N ASP A 61 17.85 -19.19 -6.29
CA ASP A 61 18.44 -19.96 -5.20
C ASP A 61 19.53 -19.19 -4.45
N ILE A 62 19.20 -17.94 -4.10
CA ILE A 62 20.09 -17.02 -3.37
C ILE A 62 19.46 -16.62 -2.04
N SER A 63 20.30 -16.18 -1.10
CA SER A 63 19.80 -15.67 0.19
C SER A 63 18.86 -14.46 0.02
N ILE A 64 17.80 -14.38 0.84
CA ILE A 64 16.87 -13.24 0.85
C ILE A 64 17.59 -11.87 0.93
N PRO A 65 18.62 -11.67 1.79
CA PRO A 65 19.34 -10.40 1.80
C PRO A 65 19.98 -10.04 0.45
N ALA A 66 20.59 -11.02 -0.23
CA ALA A 66 21.17 -10.79 -1.56
C ALA A 66 20.08 -10.46 -2.58
N ALA A 67 18.96 -11.18 -2.55
CA ALA A 67 17.81 -10.93 -3.42
C ALA A 67 17.22 -9.51 -3.22
N VAL A 68 17.09 -9.05 -1.97
CA VAL A 68 16.64 -7.68 -1.64
C VAL A 68 17.60 -6.63 -2.20
N ILE A 69 18.92 -6.82 -2.03
CA ILE A 69 19.94 -5.88 -2.52
C ILE A 69 19.90 -5.79 -4.05
N ILE A 70 19.91 -6.94 -4.75
CA ILE A 70 19.85 -6.99 -6.21
C ILE A 70 18.58 -6.29 -6.72
N SER A 71 17.44 -6.62 -6.13
CA SER A 71 16.16 -6.02 -6.49
C SER A 71 16.16 -4.52 -6.25
N GLY A 72 16.70 -4.06 -5.12
CA GLY A 72 16.84 -2.64 -4.80
C GLY A 72 17.72 -1.87 -5.79
N VAL A 73 18.85 -2.45 -6.21
CA VAL A 73 19.72 -1.85 -7.24
C VAL A 73 18.97 -1.69 -8.57
N VAL A 74 18.26 -2.73 -9.01
CA VAL A 74 17.49 -2.70 -10.26
C VAL A 74 16.37 -1.66 -10.19
N ILE A 75 15.62 -1.62 -9.08
CA ILE A 75 14.54 -0.64 -8.86
C ILE A 75 15.10 0.79 -8.87
N LEU A 76 16.19 1.03 -8.13
CA LEU A 76 16.84 2.34 -8.09
C LEU A 76 17.38 2.79 -9.45
N ALA A 77 17.87 1.87 -10.29
CA ALA A 77 18.45 2.20 -11.58
C ALA A 77 17.47 2.96 -12.50
N TYR A 78 16.17 2.67 -12.41
CA TYR A 78 15.13 3.39 -13.16
C TYR A 78 14.35 4.40 -12.30
N SER A 79 14.17 4.17 -10.99
CA SER A 79 13.45 5.10 -10.10
C SER A 79 14.25 6.37 -9.78
N ALA A 80 15.58 6.30 -9.66
CA ALA A 80 16.40 7.44 -9.23
C ALA A 80 16.43 8.61 -10.23
N LYS A 81 16.09 8.35 -11.50
CA LYS A 81 16.10 9.34 -12.58
C LYS A 81 14.82 10.15 -12.69
N GLY A 82 13.79 9.86 -11.89
CA GLY A 82 12.45 10.28 -12.26
C GLY A 82 11.56 10.85 -11.15
N GLY A 83 11.01 12.04 -11.41
CA GLY A 83 9.79 12.49 -10.75
C GLY A 83 8.56 11.71 -11.26
N LEU A 84 7.38 12.06 -10.74
CA LEU A 84 6.12 11.37 -11.06
C LEU A 84 5.91 11.18 -12.57
N GLU A 85 6.12 12.21 -13.39
CA GLU A 85 5.88 12.18 -14.84
C GLU A 85 6.71 11.11 -15.58
N SER A 86 7.99 11.01 -15.26
CA SER A 86 8.90 10.05 -15.89
C SER A 86 8.63 8.60 -15.48
N SER A 87 7.91 8.37 -14.37
CA SER A 87 7.56 7.02 -13.91
C SER A 87 6.33 6.45 -14.64
N ILE A 88 5.49 7.31 -15.25
CA ILE A 88 4.20 6.91 -15.84
C ILE A 88 4.34 5.86 -16.95
N PRO A 89 5.23 6.03 -17.96
CA PRO A 89 5.33 5.06 -19.06
C PRO A 89 5.77 3.67 -18.56
N THR A 90 6.76 3.62 -17.67
CA THR A 90 7.27 2.38 -17.07
C THR A 90 6.16 1.65 -16.32
N GLN A 91 5.37 2.37 -15.52
CA GLN A 91 4.29 1.78 -14.75
C GLN A 91 3.14 1.28 -15.63
N PHE A 92 2.88 1.91 -16.79
CA PHE A 92 1.91 1.40 -17.75
C PHE A 92 2.33 0.03 -18.30
N PHE A 93 3.59 -0.12 -18.72
CA PHE A 93 4.09 -1.42 -19.18
C PHE A 93 4.12 -2.46 -18.05
N GLN A 94 4.53 -2.08 -16.84
CA GLN A 94 4.48 -2.96 -15.66
C GLN A 94 3.05 -3.42 -15.38
N ALA A 95 2.05 -2.54 -15.51
CA ALA A 95 0.65 -2.91 -15.33
C ALA A 95 0.18 -3.94 -16.37
N LEU A 96 0.59 -3.82 -17.63
CA LEU A 96 0.27 -4.84 -18.63
C LEU A 96 0.91 -6.19 -18.32
N ILE A 97 2.18 -6.20 -17.93
CA ILE A 97 2.90 -7.43 -17.55
C ILE A 97 2.23 -8.06 -16.32
N MET A 98 1.87 -7.26 -15.31
CA MET A 98 1.11 -7.71 -14.14
C MET A 98 -0.21 -8.37 -14.53
N LEU A 99 -1.01 -7.70 -15.37
CA LEU A 99 -2.32 -8.21 -15.78
C LEU A 99 -2.21 -9.57 -16.48
N ILE A 100 -1.28 -9.67 -17.44
CA ILE A 100 -1.00 -10.92 -18.16
C ILE A 100 -0.54 -12.02 -17.20
N THR A 101 0.40 -11.69 -16.30
CA THR A 101 0.94 -12.65 -15.33
C THR A 101 -0.16 -13.17 -14.40
N THR A 102 -0.94 -12.27 -13.80
CA THR A 102 -1.98 -12.65 -12.84
C THR A 102 -3.08 -13.52 -13.48
N LEU A 103 -3.61 -13.11 -14.63
CA LEU A 103 -4.65 -13.86 -15.35
C LEU A 103 -4.10 -15.17 -15.91
N GLY A 104 -2.89 -15.14 -16.47
CA GLY A 104 -2.21 -16.32 -17.02
C GLY A 104 -1.97 -17.37 -15.95
N MET A 105 -1.45 -16.99 -14.78
CA MET A 105 -1.15 -17.92 -13.70
C MET A 105 -2.41 -18.58 -13.12
N LEU A 106 -3.50 -17.82 -12.93
CA LEU A 106 -4.78 -18.42 -12.55
C LEU A 106 -5.26 -19.42 -13.62
N SER A 107 -5.20 -19.04 -14.89
CA SER A 107 -5.66 -19.90 -15.99
C SER A 107 -4.87 -21.20 -16.07
N VAL A 108 -3.54 -21.14 -15.89
CA VAL A 108 -2.68 -22.31 -15.90
C VAL A 108 -2.91 -23.19 -14.67
N ALA A 109 -3.08 -22.61 -13.48
CA ALA A 109 -3.42 -23.37 -12.28
C ALA A 109 -4.75 -24.11 -12.42
N ILE A 110 -5.77 -23.48 -13.01
CA ILE A 110 -7.06 -24.12 -13.28
C ILE A 110 -6.88 -25.29 -14.26
N TRP A 111 -6.11 -25.09 -15.33
CA TRP A 111 -5.88 -26.13 -16.34
C TRP A 111 -5.12 -27.33 -15.79
N LEU A 112 -4.02 -27.10 -15.05
CA LEU A 112 -3.24 -28.16 -14.42
C LEU A 112 -4.00 -28.89 -13.31
N GLY A 113 -4.93 -28.20 -12.65
CA GLY A 113 -5.78 -28.76 -11.61
C GLY A 113 -6.91 -29.65 -12.13
N GLY A 114 -6.96 -29.94 -13.44
CA GLY A 114 -8.01 -30.76 -14.05
C GLY A 114 -9.26 -29.99 -14.46
N GLY A 115 -9.30 -28.68 -14.23
CA GLY A 115 -10.43 -27.81 -14.54
C GLY A 115 -11.20 -27.33 -13.30
N PRO A 116 -12.17 -26.41 -13.47
CA PRO A 116 -12.89 -25.81 -12.35
C PRO A 116 -13.73 -26.79 -11.53
N SER A 117 -14.25 -27.86 -12.14
CA SER A 117 -15.12 -28.82 -11.44
C SER A 117 -14.33 -29.66 -10.44
N GLU A 118 -13.22 -30.21 -10.90
CA GLU A 118 -12.31 -31.09 -10.17
C GLU A 118 -11.67 -30.33 -9.00
N LEU A 119 -11.21 -29.09 -9.25
CA LEU A 119 -10.70 -28.21 -8.20
C LEU A 119 -11.77 -27.88 -7.15
N MET A 120 -13.00 -27.64 -7.57
CA MET A 120 -14.10 -27.34 -6.65
C MET A 120 -14.46 -28.56 -5.80
N ASP A 121 -14.49 -29.77 -6.38
CA ASP A 121 -14.77 -31.01 -5.66
C ASP A 121 -13.66 -31.35 -4.66
N PHE A 122 -12.40 -31.11 -5.02
CA PHE A 122 -11.27 -31.22 -4.09
C PHE A 122 -11.40 -30.24 -2.92
N LEU A 123 -11.66 -28.95 -3.20
CA LEU A 123 -11.82 -27.94 -2.15
C LEU A 123 -13.01 -28.25 -1.23
N ARG A 124 -14.12 -28.76 -1.76
CA ARG A 124 -15.28 -29.17 -0.93
C ARG A 124 -14.99 -30.34 -0.01
N SER A 125 -14.16 -31.29 -0.46
CA SER A 125 -13.85 -32.49 0.32
C SER A 125 -12.75 -32.25 1.35
N THR A 126 -11.78 -31.38 1.04
CA THR A 126 -10.57 -31.20 1.85
C THR A 126 -10.59 -29.91 2.67
N HIS A 127 -11.15 -28.82 2.12
CA HIS A 127 -11.18 -27.50 2.73
C HIS A 127 -12.54 -26.79 2.58
N PRO A 128 -13.65 -27.41 3.01
CA PRO A 128 -15.00 -26.84 2.86
C PRO A 128 -15.15 -25.46 3.52
N GLU A 129 -14.35 -25.17 4.55
CA GLU A 129 -14.29 -23.89 5.23
C GLU A 129 -13.83 -22.74 4.33
N LEU A 130 -12.96 -22.98 3.35
CA LEU A 130 -12.46 -21.94 2.43
C LEU A 130 -13.51 -21.51 1.41
N LEU A 131 -14.54 -22.35 1.18
CA LEU A 131 -15.67 -22.08 0.29
C LEU A 131 -16.85 -21.42 1.02
N SER A 132 -16.77 -21.32 2.35
CA SER A 132 -17.83 -20.76 3.18
C SER A 132 -17.77 -19.22 3.16
N PHE A 133 -18.92 -18.59 2.89
CA PHE A 133 -19.09 -17.15 3.12
C PHE A 133 -19.22 -16.78 4.60
N LYS A 134 -19.29 -17.77 5.50
CA LYS A 134 -19.33 -17.54 6.94
C LYS A 134 -17.91 -17.44 7.48
N VAL A 135 -17.54 -16.25 7.96
CA VAL A 135 -16.34 -16.05 8.77
C VAL A 135 -16.68 -16.51 10.20
N GLY A 136 -16.17 -17.68 10.59
CA GLY A 136 -16.56 -18.36 11.84
C GLY A 136 -17.96 -18.98 11.77
N GLN A 137 -18.62 -19.16 12.92
CA GLN A 137 -19.93 -19.85 12.99
C GLN A 137 -21.17 -18.94 12.84
N SER A 138 -21.03 -17.62 12.72
CA SER A 138 -22.16 -16.67 12.78
C SER A 138 -22.26 -15.76 11.55
N TRP A 139 -23.48 -15.63 10.99
CA TRP A 139 -23.76 -14.78 9.83
C TRP A 139 -23.52 -13.27 10.10
N TRP A 140 -23.81 -12.80 11.31
CA TRP A 140 -23.62 -11.39 11.69
C TRP A 140 -22.13 -11.01 11.77
N LEU A 141 -21.25 -11.94 12.19
CA LEU A 141 -19.80 -11.73 12.17
C LEU A 141 -19.28 -11.59 10.74
N SER A 142 -19.87 -12.32 9.80
CA SER A 142 -19.51 -12.21 8.39
C SER A 142 -19.90 -10.84 7.83
N LEU A 143 -21.08 -10.32 8.20
CA LEU A 143 -21.47 -8.95 7.85
C LEU A 143 -20.50 -7.90 8.41
N LEU A 144 -20.07 -8.05 9.68
CA LEU A 144 -19.06 -7.17 10.27
C LEU A 144 -17.72 -7.26 9.54
N PHE A 145 -17.33 -8.47 9.13
CA PHE A 145 -16.11 -8.68 8.35
C PHE A 145 -16.17 -7.96 7.00
N PHE A 146 -17.24 -8.16 6.22
CA PHE A 146 -17.41 -7.47 4.94
C PHE A 146 -17.51 -5.96 5.10
N ALA A 147 -18.23 -5.47 6.13
CA ALA A 147 -18.32 -4.05 6.44
C ALA A 147 -16.95 -3.47 6.85
N GLY A 148 -16.18 -4.22 7.65
CA GLY A 148 -14.84 -3.87 8.09
C GLY A 148 -13.87 -3.75 6.91
N PHE A 149 -13.84 -4.75 6.02
CA PHE A 149 -13.03 -4.71 4.81
C PHE A 149 -13.45 -3.59 3.85
N SER A 150 -14.75 -3.32 3.73
CA SER A 150 -15.25 -2.21 2.91
C SER A 150 -14.83 -0.85 3.49
N GLY A 151 -14.97 -0.67 4.81
CA GLY A 151 -14.51 0.52 5.52
C GLY A 151 -12.99 0.67 5.46
N ALA A 152 -12.26 -0.43 5.52
CA ALA A 152 -10.82 -0.45 5.36
C ALA A 152 -10.39 -0.07 3.94
N ALA A 153 -11.04 -0.60 2.91
CA ALA A 153 -10.80 -0.21 1.53
C ALA A 153 -11.04 1.28 1.33
N PHE A 154 -12.12 1.82 1.90
CA PHE A 154 -12.40 3.26 1.88
C PHE A 154 -11.30 4.07 2.58
N ALA A 155 -10.96 3.72 3.82
CA ALA A 155 -9.93 4.41 4.61
C ALA A 155 -8.56 4.34 3.91
N PHE A 156 -8.18 3.17 3.40
CA PHE A 156 -6.92 2.95 2.69
C PHE A 156 -6.82 3.82 1.44
N ASN A 157 -7.83 3.83 0.57
CA ASN A 157 -7.80 4.66 -0.64
C ASN A 157 -7.73 6.16 -0.32
N MET A 158 -8.34 6.61 0.79
CA MET A 158 -8.21 7.99 1.27
C MET A 158 -6.85 8.29 1.91
N GLY A 159 -6.22 7.30 2.55
CA GLY A 159 -4.93 7.47 3.24
C GLY A 159 -3.72 7.34 2.34
N THR A 160 -3.86 6.81 1.13
CA THR A 160 -2.76 6.44 0.22
C THR A 160 -2.23 7.66 -0.55
N PRO A 161 -1.10 8.28 -0.15
CA PRO A 161 -0.67 9.54 -0.73
C PRO A 161 -0.28 9.43 -2.21
N ASN A 162 0.29 8.29 -2.59
CA ASN A 162 0.66 7.97 -3.97
C ASN A 162 -0.54 7.93 -4.92
N LEU A 163 -1.72 7.51 -4.45
CA LEU A 163 -2.96 7.57 -5.25
C LEU A 163 -3.47 9.01 -5.34
N LEU A 164 -3.50 9.72 -4.21
CA LEU A 164 -3.99 11.10 -4.15
C LEU A 164 -3.19 12.04 -5.05
N VAL A 165 -1.86 11.94 -5.05
CA VAL A 165 -0.99 12.78 -5.89
C VAL A 165 -1.27 12.55 -7.38
N ARG A 166 -1.53 11.30 -7.81
CA ARG A 166 -1.88 11.00 -9.21
C ARG A 166 -3.22 11.57 -9.62
N ILE A 167 -4.21 11.53 -8.73
CA ILE A 167 -5.52 12.14 -8.97
C ILE A 167 -5.38 13.67 -9.08
N MET A 168 -4.52 14.28 -8.25
CA MET A 168 -4.24 15.72 -8.33
C MET A 168 -3.49 16.12 -9.61
N ALA A 169 -2.63 15.24 -10.14
CA ALA A 169 -1.87 15.45 -11.36
C ALA A 169 -2.68 15.21 -12.66
N ALA A 170 -3.95 14.78 -12.57
CA ALA A 170 -4.79 14.57 -13.74
C ALA A 170 -5.02 15.87 -14.53
N ARG A 171 -5.02 15.78 -15.88
CA ARG A 171 -5.15 16.95 -16.76
C ARG A 171 -6.49 17.66 -16.61
N SER A 172 -7.57 16.90 -16.39
CA SER A 172 -8.90 17.45 -16.12
C SER A 172 -9.69 16.59 -15.11
N PRO A 173 -10.67 17.17 -14.41
CA PRO A 173 -11.59 16.42 -13.55
C PRO A 173 -12.33 15.31 -14.30
N GLU A 174 -12.72 15.55 -15.55
CA GLU A 174 -13.45 14.59 -16.38
C GLU A 174 -12.55 13.39 -16.74
N GLU A 175 -11.27 13.64 -17.02
CA GLU A 175 -10.29 12.58 -17.26
C GLU A 175 -10.05 11.75 -16.00
N ALA A 176 -9.93 12.39 -14.83
CA ALA A 176 -9.83 11.68 -13.56
C ALA A 176 -11.05 10.79 -13.30
N VAL A 177 -12.27 11.28 -13.56
CA VAL A 177 -13.50 10.48 -13.41
C VAL A 177 -13.55 9.33 -14.41
N LYS A 178 -13.13 9.52 -15.66
CA LYS A 178 -13.07 8.42 -16.64
C LYS A 178 -12.06 7.34 -16.25
N SER A 179 -10.91 7.74 -15.72
CA SER A 179 -9.83 6.82 -15.31
C SER A 179 -10.25 5.82 -14.23
N ARG A 180 -11.28 6.15 -13.42
CA ARG A 180 -11.75 5.31 -12.31
C ARG A 180 -12.17 3.91 -12.75
N TRP A 181 -12.79 3.78 -13.93
CA TRP A 181 -13.29 2.50 -14.42
C TRP A 181 -12.15 1.60 -14.89
N VAL A 182 -11.13 2.20 -15.53
CA VAL A 182 -9.90 1.50 -15.91
C VAL A 182 -9.19 1.00 -14.65
N TYR A 183 -9.04 1.87 -13.65
CA TYR A 183 -8.42 1.51 -12.37
C TYR A 183 -9.19 0.40 -11.64
N MET A 184 -10.51 0.53 -11.48
CA MET A 184 -11.32 -0.49 -10.80
C MET A 184 -11.31 -1.82 -11.56
N GLY A 185 -11.45 -1.80 -12.89
CA GLY A 185 -11.39 -3.02 -13.70
C GLY A 185 -10.05 -3.74 -13.57
N PHE A 186 -8.94 -3.00 -13.62
CA PHE A 186 -7.60 -3.53 -13.43
C PHE A 186 -7.40 -4.14 -12.03
N MET A 187 -7.82 -3.41 -10.98
CA MET A 187 -7.70 -3.88 -9.60
C MET A 187 -8.51 -5.15 -9.37
N GLN A 188 -9.76 -5.19 -9.83
CA GLN A 188 -10.60 -6.39 -9.66
C GLN A 188 -10.04 -7.57 -10.44
N ALA A 189 -9.61 -7.37 -11.70
CA ALA A 189 -9.04 -8.45 -12.50
C ALA A 189 -7.80 -9.06 -11.83
N THR A 190 -6.88 -8.24 -11.34
CA THR A 190 -5.65 -8.72 -10.69
C THR A 190 -5.91 -9.33 -9.31
N TRP A 191 -6.74 -8.71 -8.47
CA TRP A 191 -7.01 -9.15 -7.09
C TRP A 191 -7.85 -10.42 -7.03
N LEU A 192 -8.91 -10.52 -7.84
CA LEU A 192 -9.69 -11.76 -7.90
C LEU A 192 -8.81 -12.90 -8.41
N SER A 193 -8.00 -12.65 -9.45
CA SER A 193 -7.17 -13.68 -10.03
C SER A 193 -6.14 -14.24 -9.04
N MET A 194 -5.46 -13.37 -8.30
CA MET A 194 -4.46 -13.80 -7.32
C MET A 194 -5.07 -14.36 -6.04
N SER A 195 -6.24 -13.88 -5.61
CA SER A 195 -6.97 -14.47 -4.49
C SER A 195 -7.42 -15.90 -4.82
N LEU A 196 -7.98 -16.11 -6.01
CA LEU A 196 -8.36 -17.45 -6.49
C LEU A 196 -7.13 -18.33 -6.68
N PHE A 197 -6.05 -17.82 -7.28
CA PHE A 197 -4.82 -18.56 -7.43
C PHE A 197 -4.28 -19.03 -6.07
N GLY A 198 -4.22 -18.13 -5.08
CA GLY A 198 -3.81 -18.47 -3.72
C GLY A 198 -4.69 -19.52 -3.06
N LEU A 199 -6.01 -19.47 -3.28
CA LEU A 199 -6.92 -20.54 -2.84
C LEU A 199 -6.54 -21.89 -3.46
N LEU A 200 -6.28 -21.92 -4.78
CA LEU A 200 -5.87 -23.14 -5.48
C LEU A 200 -4.51 -23.69 -5.02
N MET A 201 -3.63 -22.85 -4.44
CA MET A 201 -2.36 -23.34 -3.92
C MET A 201 -2.53 -24.33 -2.76
N ASN A 202 -3.66 -24.35 -2.05
CA ASN A 202 -3.95 -25.39 -1.05
C ASN A 202 -4.14 -26.78 -1.70
N VAL A 203 -4.46 -26.84 -2.99
CA VAL A 203 -4.57 -28.10 -3.75
C VAL A 203 -3.19 -28.60 -4.19
N PHE A 204 -2.34 -27.69 -4.67
CA PHE A 204 -1.01 -28.04 -5.18
C PHE A 204 0.03 -28.20 -4.06
N PHE A 205 -0.05 -27.37 -3.02
CA PHE A 205 0.95 -27.26 -1.96
C PHE A 205 0.30 -27.11 -0.57
N PRO A 206 -0.39 -28.14 -0.06
CA PRO A 206 -1.08 -28.07 1.24
C PRO A 206 -0.12 -27.81 2.41
N ASP A 207 1.14 -28.26 2.31
CA ASP A 207 2.16 -28.17 3.37
C ASP A 207 3.26 -27.15 3.05
N ILE A 208 2.97 -26.12 2.24
CA ILE A 208 3.98 -25.11 1.91
C ILE A 208 4.46 -24.38 3.16
N ALA A 209 5.78 -24.40 3.40
CA ALA A 209 6.37 -23.80 4.59
C ALA A 209 6.15 -22.27 4.67
N ASP A 210 6.23 -21.59 3.52
CA ASP A 210 5.99 -20.15 3.39
C ASP A 210 4.94 -19.90 2.31
N PRO A 211 3.68 -19.62 2.66
CA PRO A 211 2.61 -19.34 1.70
C PRO A 211 2.91 -18.18 0.75
N GLU A 212 3.80 -17.26 1.13
CA GLU A 212 4.19 -16.11 0.29
C GLU A 212 5.10 -16.53 -0.88
N GLN A 213 5.61 -17.76 -0.86
CA GLN A 213 6.41 -18.36 -1.92
C GLN A 213 5.59 -19.23 -2.87
N ALA A 214 4.27 -19.37 -2.66
CA ALA A 214 3.47 -20.29 -3.45
C ALA A 214 3.50 -19.97 -4.95
N LEU A 215 3.41 -18.69 -5.33
CA LEU A 215 3.49 -18.27 -6.74
C LEU A 215 4.84 -18.59 -7.40
N PRO A 216 6.01 -18.19 -6.86
CA PRO A 216 7.30 -18.53 -7.45
C PRO A 216 7.60 -20.03 -7.43
N VAL A 217 7.19 -20.78 -6.39
CA VAL A 217 7.34 -22.24 -6.33
C VAL A 217 6.51 -22.92 -7.42
N PHE A 218 5.21 -22.59 -7.51
CA PHE A 218 4.33 -23.11 -8.56
C PHE A 218 4.91 -22.86 -9.95
N SER A 219 5.44 -21.66 -10.17
CA SER A 219 6.02 -21.27 -11.44
C SER A 219 7.24 -22.12 -11.83
N GLN A 220 8.10 -22.49 -10.89
CA GLN A 220 9.27 -23.32 -11.17
C GLN A 220 8.93 -24.79 -11.38
N GLU A 221 7.98 -25.31 -10.61
CA GLU A 221 7.66 -26.73 -10.63
C GLU A 221 6.84 -27.13 -11.85
N TYR A 222 5.90 -26.27 -12.27
CA TYR A 222 4.92 -26.62 -13.30
C TYR A 222 5.15 -25.96 -14.66
N LEU A 223 5.98 -24.92 -14.76
CA LEU A 223 6.15 -24.17 -16.01
C LEU A 223 7.54 -24.34 -16.61
N HIS A 224 7.62 -24.21 -17.94
CA HIS A 224 8.90 -24.16 -18.63
C HIS A 224 9.75 -22.96 -18.13
N PRO A 225 11.09 -23.08 -18.00
CA PRO A 225 11.94 -22.03 -17.42
C PRO A 225 11.76 -20.65 -18.05
N VAL A 226 11.51 -20.58 -19.35
CA VAL A 226 11.25 -19.32 -20.07
C VAL A 226 9.97 -18.64 -19.57
N ILE A 227 8.90 -19.41 -19.35
CA ILE A 227 7.62 -18.88 -18.84
C ILE A 227 7.79 -18.52 -17.37
N SER A 228 8.52 -19.32 -16.60
CA SER A 228 8.82 -19.00 -15.19
C SER A 228 9.58 -17.67 -15.06
N GLY A 229 10.56 -17.42 -15.94
CA GLY A 229 11.22 -16.11 -16.03
C GLY A 229 10.26 -14.96 -16.34
N ALA A 230 9.27 -15.16 -17.22
CA ALA A 230 8.24 -14.15 -17.51
C ALA A 230 7.33 -13.88 -16.31
N VAL A 231 6.96 -14.92 -15.55
CA VAL A 231 6.19 -14.78 -14.30
C VAL A 231 6.99 -14.01 -13.26
N MET A 232 8.29 -14.30 -13.12
CA MET A 232 9.17 -13.56 -12.23
C MET A 232 9.29 -12.08 -12.63
N ALA A 233 9.35 -11.80 -13.94
CA ALA A 233 9.29 -10.42 -14.42
C ALA A 233 7.96 -9.73 -14.05
N GLY A 234 6.84 -10.46 -14.03
CA GLY A 234 5.55 -9.97 -13.56
C GLY A 234 5.48 -9.70 -12.06
N ILE A 235 6.02 -10.60 -11.22
CA ILE A 235 6.14 -10.39 -9.77
C ILE A 235 7.00 -9.15 -9.51
N PHE A 236 8.16 -9.09 -10.18
CA PHE A 236 9.08 -7.97 -10.07
C PHE A 236 8.40 -6.67 -10.50
N ALA A 237 7.72 -6.65 -11.65
CA ALA A 237 6.98 -5.49 -12.15
C ALA A 237 5.92 -4.98 -11.17
N SER A 238 5.22 -5.89 -10.49
CA SER A 238 4.24 -5.56 -9.46
C SER A 238 4.85 -4.84 -8.27
N VAL A 239 5.87 -5.45 -7.68
CA VAL A 239 6.56 -4.88 -6.52
C VAL A 239 7.27 -3.59 -6.89
N ALA A 240 7.99 -3.58 -8.01
CA ALA A 240 8.67 -2.42 -8.58
C ALA A 240 7.74 -1.20 -8.73
N SER A 241 6.56 -1.39 -9.31
CA SER A 241 5.59 -0.32 -9.54
C SER A 241 5.06 0.30 -8.25
N THR A 242 4.86 -0.53 -7.22
CA THR A 242 4.36 -0.12 -5.91
C THR A 242 5.45 0.57 -5.09
N LEU A 243 6.64 -0.06 -5.05
CA LEU A 243 7.78 0.42 -4.29
C LEU A 243 8.30 1.77 -4.80
N ASP A 244 8.32 1.98 -6.12
CA ASP A 244 8.65 3.27 -6.74
C ASP A 244 7.80 4.41 -6.18
N GLY A 245 6.47 4.23 -6.16
CA GLY A 245 5.53 5.20 -5.62
C GLY A 245 5.73 5.45 -4.12
N GLN A 246 6.03 4.40 -3.35
CA GLN A 246 6.20 4.51 -1.90
C GLN A 246 7.52 5.21 -1.53
N VAL A 247 8.63 4.81 -2.14
CA VAL A 247 9.93 5.44 -1.93
C VAL A 247 9.87 6.90 -2.35
N LEU A 248 9.17 7.25 -3.44
CA LEU A 248 8.98 8.65 -3.85
C LEU A 248 8.19 9.46 -2.80
N VAL A 249 7.13 8.89 -2.22
CA VAL A 249 6.35 9.55 -1.16
C VAL A 249 7.18 9.72 0.11
N VAL A 250 7.90 8.69 0.55
CA VAL A 250 8.73 8.77 1.77
C VAL A 250 9.89 9.74 1.56
N SER A 251 10.56 9.70 0.42
CA SER A 251 11.67 10.62 0.10
C SER A 251 11.22 12.07 -0.03
N SER A 252 10.07 12.34 -0.65
CA SER A 252 9.52 13.70 -0.72
C SER A 252 9.07 14.21 0.64
N SER A 253 8.40 13.40 1.46
CA SER A 253 8.04 13.79 2.83
C SER A 253 9.28 14.03 3.71
N PHE A 254 10.32 13.19 3.58
CA PHE A 254 11.58 13.38 4.30
C PHE A 254 12.32 14.65 3.85
N ALA A 255 12.46 14.85 2.54
CA ALA A 255 13.18 15.99 1.99
C ALA A 255 12.42 17.30 2.24
N VAL A 256 11.17 17.37 1.82
CA VAL A 256 10.39 18.61 1.71
C VAL A 256 9.67 18.95 3.01
N ASP A 257 9.01 17.97 3.65
CA ASP A 257 8.04 18.25 4.71
C ASP A 257 8.65 18.28 6.12
N VAL A 258 9.69 17.48 6.39
CA VAL A 258 10.38 17.48 7.69
C VAL A 258 11.18 18.77 7.90
N SER A 259 11.90 19.22 6.87
CA SER A 259 12.75 20.42 6.94
C SER A 259 12.74 21.24 5.64
N PRO A 260 11.66 22.03 5.40
CA PRO A 260 11.52 22.82 4.17
C PRO A 260 12.69 23.80 3.94
N GLY A 261 13.23 24.40 5.02
CA GLY A 261 14.36 25.32 4.93
C GLY A 261 15.69 24.64 4.59
N PHE A 262 15.88 23.37 4.97
CA PHE A 262 17.04 22.59 4.54
C PHE A 262 16.89 22.14 3.09
N TYR A 263 15.68 21.70 2.70
CA TYR A 263 15.34 21.37 1.32
C TYR A 263 15.69 22.52 0.36
N GLN A 264 15.20 23.73 0.63
CA GLN A 264 15.46 24.89 -0.24
C GLN A 264 16.96 25.18 -0.38
N ARG A 265 17.74 25.06 0.69
CA ARG A 265 19.20 25.24 0.66
C ARG A 265 19.90 24.17 -0.18
N MET A 266 19.53 22.90 0.01
CA MET A 266 20.15 21.79 -0.71
C MET A 266 19.74 21.75 -2.18
N THR A 267 18.49 22.02 -2.50
CA THR A 267 18.00 22.13 -3.88
C THR A 267 18.66 23.30 -4.62
N ARG A 268 18.93 24.44 -3.95
CA ARG A 268 19.71 25.53 -4.56
C ARG A 268 21.15 25.12 -4.87
N ARG A 269 21.75 24.26 -4.05
CA ARG A 269 23.16 23.83 -4.18
C ARG A 269 23.35 22.68 -5.17
N PHE A 270 22.47 21.70 -5.16
CA PHE A 270 22.61 20.44 -5.89
C PHE A 270 21.53 20.23 -6.97
N GLY A 271 20.55 21.13 -7.06
CA GLY A 271 19.42 21.02 -7.99
C GLY A 271 18.58 19.77 -7.74
N LEU A 272 18.09 19.17 -8.83
CA LEU A 272 17.31 17.94 -8.82
C LEU A 272 18.09 16.73 -8.27
N ARG A 273 19.44 16.77 -8.26
CA ARG A 273 20.27 15.67 -7.75
C ARG A 273 20.05 15.44 -6.26
N TYR A 274 19.71 16.48 -5.49
CA TYR A 274 19.42 16.32 -4.07
C TYR A 274 18.24 15.35 -3.85
N GLN A 275 17.18 15.50 -4.64
CA GLN A 275 16.01 14.64 -4.53
C GLN A 275 16.35 13.20 -4.88
N SER A 276 17.08 12.96 -5.98
CA SER A 276 17.58 11.63 -6.32
C SER A 276 18.45 11.01 -5.22
N MET A 277 19.34 11.80 -4.59
CA MET A 277 20.18 11.33 -3.48
C MET A 277 19.34 10.92 -2.26
N VAL A 278 18.30 11.70 -1.92
CA VAL A 278 17.38 11.36 -0.82
C VAL A 278 16.58 10.10 -1.16
N THR A 279 16.10 9.95 -2.40
CA THR A 279 15.39 8.74 -2.86
C THR A 279 16.27 7.50 -2.71
N ILE A 280 17.54 7.58 -3.15
CA ILE A 280 18.51 6.48 -2.98
C ILE A 280 18.72 6.17 -1.49
N PHE A 281 18.98 7.19 -0.67
CA PHE A 281 19.19 7.03 0.77
C PHE A 281 17.99 6.34 1.45
N VAL A 282 16.78 6.83 1.18
CA VAL A 282 15.54 6.27 1.74
C VAL A 282 15.33 4.84 1.29
N SER A 283 15.51 4.55 0.00
CA SER A 283 15.42 3.20 -0.54
C SER A 283 16.40 2.23 0.13
N CYS A 284 17.66 2.64 0.30
CA CYS A 284 18.66 1.85 1.02
C CYS A 284 18.28 1.63 2.48
N ALA A 285 17.78 2.66 3.17
CA ALA A 285 17.36 2.55 4.56
C ALA A 285 16.17 1.59 4.74
N VAL A 286 15.16 1.70 3.89
CA VAL A 286 13.99 0.80 3.88
C VAL A 286 14.43 -0.63 3.54
N GLY A 287 15.29 -0.82 2.54
CA GLY A 287 15.83 -2.13 2.18
C GLY A 287 16.63 -2.77 3.31
N ALA A 288 17.42 -1.98 4.06
CA ALA A 288 18.13 -2.46 5.23
C ALA A 288 17.17 -2.92 6.34
N VAL A 289 16.10 -2.16 6.61
CA VAL A 289 15.06 -2.56 7.57
C VAL A 289 14.36 -3.85 7.13
N ALA A 290 14.08 -4.01 5.83
CA ALA A 290 13.55 -5.26 5.29
C ALA A 290 14.48 -6.45 5.58
N ILE A 291 15.78 -6.31 5.34
CA ILE A 291 16.75 -7.38 5.62
C ILE A 291 16.76 -7.75 7.12
N LEU A 292 16.61 -6.78 8.00
CA LEU A 292 16.54 -7.01 9.45
C LEU A 292 15.26 -7.75 9.87
N LEU A 293 14.13 -7.51 9.18
CA LEU A 293 12.83 -8.07 9.55
C LEU A 293 12.48 -9.38 8.84
N LYS A 294 13.30 -9.84 7.89
CA LYS A 294 13.00 -10.95 6.98
C LYS A 294 12.51 -12.25 7.62
N ASP A 295 13.02 -12.58 8.82
CA ASP A 295 12.69 -13.84 9.53
C ASP A 295 11.60 -13.64 10.59
N SER A 296 11.25 -12.39 10.90
CA SER A 296 10.42 -12.03 12.06
C SER A 296 8.99 -11.65 11.72
N THR A 297 8.69 -11.43 10.43
CA THR A 297 7.40 -10.88 10.00
C THR A 297 6.96 -11.47 8.68
N ASN A 298 5.66 -11.74 8.57
CA ASN A 298 5.00 -12.04 7.31
C ASN A 298 4.80 -10.75 6.48
N VAL A 299 4.99 -10.82 5.16
CA VAL A 299 4.91 -9.66 4.26
C VAL A 299 3.50 -9.07 4.24
N PHE A 300 2.47 -9.92 4.13
CA PHE A 300 1.08 -9.48 4.17
C PHE A 300 0.78 -8.70 5.45
N ASP A 301 1.26 -9.19 6.58
CA ASP A 301 1.04 -8.55 7.88
C ASP A 301 1.61 -7.14 7.97
N VAL A 302 2.87 -6.96 7.55
CA VAL A 302 3.55 -5.66 7.54
C VAL A 302 2.83 -4.67 6.62
N ILE A 303 2.38 -5.14 5.45
CA ILE A 303 1.64 -4.33 4.49
C ILE A 303 0.28 -3.92 5.07
N VAL A 304 -0.48 -4.85 5.64
CA VAL A 304 -1.83 -4.60 6.14
C VAL A 304 -1.84 -3.64 7.32
N ILE A 305 -0.93 -3.78 8.29
CA ILE A 305 -0.88 -2.85 9.43
C ILE A 305 -0.48 -1.44 8.97
N SER A 306 0.51 -1.35 8.07
CA SER A 306 0.99 -0.09 7.52
C SER A 306 -0.12 0.62 6.72
N ALA A 307 -0.79 -0.12 5.84
CA ALA A 307 -1.93 0.34 5.05
C ALA A 307 -3.10 0.79 5.94
N SER A 308 -3.40 0.02 6.98
CA SER A 308 -4.52 0.29 7.88
C SER A 308 -4.30 1.53 8.72
N ALA A 309 -3.12 1.65 9.35
CA ALA A 309 -2.75 2.83 10.12
C ALA A 309 -2.66 4.07 9.22
N MET A 310 -2.24 3.92 7.96
CA MET A 310 -2.19 5.03 7.00
C MET A 310 -3.60 5.50 6.64
N GLY A 311 -4.54 4.57 6.44
CA GLY A 311 -5.95 4.88 6.26
C GLY A 311 -6.54 5.63 7.46
N GLY A 312 -6.28 5.15 8.67
CA GLY A 312 -6.76 5.79 9.89
C GLY A 312 -6.13 7.15 10.19
N THR A 313 -4.93 7.43 9.70
CA THR A 313 -4.25 8.71 9.93
C THR A 313 -4.43 9.67 8.76
N VAL A 314 -3.66 9.47 7.69
CA VAL A 314 -3.68 10.32 6.51
C VAL A 314 -5.09 10.36 5.92
N GLY A 315 -5.79 9.23 5.91
CA GLY A 315 -7.17 9.16 5.40
C GLY A 315 -8.14 10.00 6.23
N VAL A 316 -8.03 9.98 7.57
CA VAL A 316 -8.85 10.83 8.45
C VAL A 316 -8.56 12.31 8.20
N ALA A 317 -7.28 12.70 8.14
CA ALA A 317 -6.90 14.09 7.86
C ALA A 317 -7.38 14.56 6.48
N PHE A 318 -7.27 13.71 5.46
CA PHE A 318 -7.75 13.98 4.12
C PHE A 318 -9.27 14.07 4.07
N PHE A 319 -9.99 13.19 4.76
CA PHE A 319 -11.46 13.19 4.82
C PHE A 319 -12.01 14.47 5.47
N ILE A 320 -11.46 14.86 6.62
CA ILE A 320 -11.82 16.13 7.31
C ILE A 320 -11.64 17.32 6.36
N THR A 321 -10.51 17.34 5.65
CA THR A 321 -10.17 18.38 4.67
C THR A 321 -11.15 18.41 3.50
N LEU A 322 -11.49 17.24 2.95
CA LEU A 322 -12.40 17.09 1.82
C LEU A 322 -13.84 17.52 2.19
N MET A 323 -14.31 17.11 3.36
CA MET A 323 -15.65 17.41 3.86
C MET A 323 -15.80 18.84 4.37
N ARG A 324 -14.72 19.64 4.37
CA ARG A 324 -14.68 21.02 4.88
C ARG A 324 -15.16 21.12 6.31
N TRP A 325 -14.85 20.10 7.11
CA TRP A 325 -15.19 20.11 8.52
C TRP A 325 -14.33 21.14 9.25
N ARG A 326 -14.94 21.84 10.21
CA ARG A 326 -14.18 22.74 11.09
C ARG A 326 -13.12 21.93 11.82
N THR A 327 -11.90 22.46 11.85
CA THR A 327 -10.76 21.76 12.42
C THR A 327 -9.85 22.73 13.17
N SER A 328 -9.11 22.20 14.13
CA SER A 328 -8.08 22.90 14.91
C SER A 328 -6.87 21.98 15.01
N VAL A 329 -5.67 22.55 15.21
CA VAL A 329 -4.45 21.75 15.31
C VAL A 329 -4.52 20.71 16.44
N PRO A 330 -4.99 21.04 17.66
CA PRO A 330 -5.16 20.04 18.72
C PRO A 330 -6.12 18.92 18.32
N ALA A 331 -7.29 19.26 17.74
CA ALA A 331 -8.29 18.26 17.35
C ALA A 331 -7.78 17.31 16.25
N LEU A 332 -7.04 17.85 15.28
CA LEU A 332 -6.46 17.04 14.20
C LEU A 332 -5.40 16.09 14.77
N LEU A 333 -4.45 16.58 15.56
CA LEU A 333 -3.38 15.75 16.09
C LEU A 333 -3.88 14.67 17.04
N THR A 334 -4.79 15.00 17.96
CA THR A 334 -5.36 14.00 18.88
C THR A 334 -6.17 12.95 18.12
N GLY A 335 -6.92 13.34 17.09
CA GLY A 335 -7.61 12.40 16.21
C GLY A 335 -6.64 11.45 15.50
N LEU A 336 -5.53 11.97 14.97
CA LEU A 336 -4.52 11.15 14.31
C LEU A 336 -3.79 10.21 15.26
N VAL A 337 -3.46 10.66 16.47
CA VAL A 337 -2.85 9.81 17.50
C VAL A 337 -3.83 8.71 17.92
N ALA A 338 -5.10 9.05 18.16
CA ALA A 338 -6.13 8.09 18.50
C ALA A 338 -6.29 7.02 17.42
N ALA A 339 -6.27 7.40 16.14
CA ALA A 339 -6.34 6.45 15.04
C ALA A 339 -5.19 5.43 15.05
N ILE A 340 -3.94 5.87 15.26
CA ILE A 340 -2.77 4.97 15.36
C ILE A 340 -2.92 4.02 16.54
N LEU A 341 -3.23 4.56 17.72
CA LEU A 341 -3.37 3.76 18.94
C LEU A 341 -4.49 2.73 18.80
N THR A 342 -5.61 3.11 18.18
CA THR A 342 -6.69 2.17 17.87
C THR A 342 -6.23 1.07 16.92
N ALA A 343 -5.51 1.38 15.83
CA ALA A 343 -5.03 0.35 14.90
C ALA A 343 -4.11 -0.66 15.60
N LEU A 344 -3.16 -0.18 16.40
CA LEU A 344 -2.21 -1.02 17.14
C LEU A 344 -2.90 -1.86 18.21
N ALA A 345 -3.79 -1.26 19.01
CA ALA A 345 -4.54 -1.98 20.03
C ALA A 345 -5.46 -3.04 19.39
N TRP A 346 -6.17 -2.70 18.31
CA TRP A 346 -7.09 -3.61 17.63
C TRP A 346 -6.37 -4.88 17.14
N ARG A 347 -5.18 -4.69 16.57
CA ARG A 347 -4.34 -5.79 16.11
C ARG A 347 -3.76 -6.59 17.27
N HIS A 348 -3.30 -5.92 18.33
CA HIS A 348 -2.75 -6.59 19.52
C HIS A 348 -3.78 -7.52 20.18
N TYR A 349 -5.06 -7.11 20.23
CA TYR A 349 -6.15 -7.95 20.77
C TYR A 349 -6.71 -8.98 19.78
N GLY A 350 -6.14 -9.10 18.57
CA GLY A 350 -6.59 -10.09 17.58
C GLY A 350 -7.99 -9.84 17.02
N LEU A 351 -8.47 -8.59 17.07
CA LEU A 351 -9.82 -8.22 16.57
C LEU A 351 -9.87 -8.04 15.05
N SER A 352 -8.70 -7.96 14.41
CA SER A 352 -8.53 -7.85 12.96
C SER A 352 -9.20 -8.97 12.16
N GLN A 353 -9.35 -10.15 12.77
CA GLN A 353 -10.03 -11.30 12.15
C GLN A 353 -11.55 -11.06 11.94
N TYR A 354 -12.15 -10.14 12.71
CA TYR A 354 -13.58 -9.82 12.62
C TYR A 354 -13.82 -8.52 11.89
N ILE A 355 -13.05 -7.48 12.20
CA ILE A 355 -13.10 -6.18 11.55
C ILE A 355 -11.66 -5.74 11.36
N LEU A 356 -11.27 -5.58 10.09
CA LEU A 356 -9.92 -5.14 9.76
C LEU A 356 -9.61 -3.79 10.43
N GLU A 357 -8.44 -3.67 11.06
CA GLU A 357 -8.09 -2.57 11.98
C GLU A 357 -8.15 -1.16 11.35
N ALA A 358 -8.09 -1.06 10.01
CA ALA A 358 -8.23 0.21 9.30
C ALA A 358 -9.57 0.91 9.55
N ALA A 359 -10.69 0.16 9.56
CA ALA A 359 -12.02 0.72 9.75
C ALA A 359 -12.22 1.33 11.15
N PRO A 360 -11.96 0.63 12.27
CA PRO A 360 -12.09 1.19 13.61
C PRO A 360 -11.05 2.30 13.84
N SER A 361 -9.84 2.19 13.28
CA SER A 361 -8.83 3.25 13.33
C SER A 361 -9.34 4.56 12.70
N PHE A 362 -9.93 4.48 11.50
CA PHE A 362 -10.51 5.63 10.82
C PHE A 362 -11.68 6.26 11.61
N ILE A 363 -12.60 5.42 12.11
CA ILE A 363 -13.76 5.88 12.89
C ILE A 363 -13.30 6.55 14.19
N ALA A 364 -12.38 5.93 14.93
CA ALA A 364 -11.85 6.47 16.19
C ALA A 364 -11.18 7.83 15.98
N GLY A 365 -10.42 7.99 14.89
CA GLY A 365 -9.80 9.26 14.54
C GLY A 365 -10.83 10.37 14.28
N LEU A 366 -11.89 10.08 13.52
CA LEU A 366 -12.97 11.04 13.26
C LEU A 366 -13.77 11.40 14.51
N ILE A 367 -14.12 10.42 15.34
CA ILE A 367 -14.87 10.64 16.58
C ILE A 367 -14.06 11.52 17.54
N THR A 368 -12.78 11.18 17.73
CA THR A 368 -11.88 11.93 18.61
C THR A 368 -11.72 13.37 18.13
N HIS A 369 -11.52 13.57 16.82
CA HIS A 369 -11.47 14.91 16.22
C HIS A 369 -12.74 15.72 16.52
N GLN A 370 -13.91 15.15 16.26
CA GLN A 370 -15.19 15.84 16.47
C GLN A 370 -15.46 16.14 17.95
N PHE A 371 -15.07 15.25 18.85
CA PHE A 371 -15.20 15.46 20.29
C PHE A 371 -14.37 16.67 20.74
N ILE A 372 -13.11 16.75 20.31
CA ILE A 372 -12.23 17.87 20.67
C ILE A 372 -12.74 19.19 20.08
N ILE A 373 -13.22 19.19 18.83
CA ILE A 373 -13.81 20.40 18.22
C ILE A 373 -15.02 20.92 19.01
N LYS A 374 -15.84 20.03 19.59
CA LYS A 374 -16.96 20.45 20.45
C LYS A 374 -16.47 21.02 21.78
N SER A 375 -15.41 20.45 22.37
CA SER A 375 -14.84 20.96 23.64
C SER A 375 -14.13 22.31 23.52
N VAL A 376 -13.53 22.60 22.36
CA VAL A 376 -12.92 23.93 22.08
C VAL A 376 -14.00 25.00 21.84
N ARG A 377 -15.27 24.60 21.76
CA ARG A 377 -16.43 25.46 21.49
C ARG A 377 -17.11 25.96 22.77
N SER A 378 -16.77 25.39 23.92
CA SER A 378 -17.34 25.72 25.24
C SER A 378 -16.55 26.78 26.01
N ASP A 379 -15.46 27.27 25.43
CA ASP A 379 -14.72 28.47 25.85
C ASP A 379 -14.96 29.57 24.80
#